data_AF-A0A5P9P3V2-F1
#
_entry.id   AF-A0A5P9P3V2-F1
#
_cell.length_a   1.000
_cell.length_b   1.000
_cell.length_c   1.000
_cell.angle_alpha   90.00
_cell.angle_beta   90.00
_cell.angle_gamma   90.00
#
_symmetry.space_group_name_H-M   'P 1'
#
loop_
_entity.id
_entity.type
_entity.pdbx_description
1 polymer ?
#
loop_
_entity_poly.entity_id
_entity_poly.type
_entity_poly.pdbx_seq_one_letter_code
_entity_poly.pdbx_strand_id
1 'polypeptide(L)'
;MTSHDPRSVSAPSIPAPDLGFKAGFGFYLGVIVAGLTAIAGVVVDATTATVLATAPSTLTAVLLFVFIFGHRLRGLPERIGQSRRRRLACYLPAAAFAAVVVLPAVSTLKSTTRLSVLVIASSLLSGAVAVGVSRMARNRYVAAVTPDEPVVSWAWHDPRYGANEWVSLAMAVGLVLAGVGSIAAGNWIGLLWAGYGSVVLLANRFDWGDDWVDFDASERWSVPEIHAHAAGVVLERTCKRTLVPWASITGIELTDDELVLERRWLDIRCDRSAIDDPEAVLEGLERARGRRRQGPSVDARVAPVDKTK
;
A
#
# COMPACT_ATOMS: atom_id res chain seq x y z
N MET A 1 19.29 6.32 53.64
CA MET A 1 17.97 6.64 53.04
C MET A 1 18.18 6.97 51.58
N THR A 2 18.10 5.97 50.72
CA THR A 2 18.24 6.09 49.26
C THR A 2 16.84 6.05 48.66
N SER A 3 16.37 7.21 48.22
CA SER A 3 15.13 7.37 47.46
C SER A 3 15.29 6.67 46.12
N HIS A 4 14.63 5.51 45.94
CA HIS A 4 14.44 4.91 44.63
C HIS A 4 13.37 5.70 43.88
N ASP A 5 13.82 6.56 42.99
CA ASP A 5 12.98 7.21 41.98
C ASP A 5 12.56 6.14 40.95
N PRO A 6 11.26 5.80 40.81
CA PRO A 6 10.82 4.84 39.83
C PRO A 6 11.03 5.42 38.44
N ARG A 7 12.03 4.90 37.71
CA ARG A 7 12.23 5.17 36.28
C ARG A 7 10.89 4.97 35.57
N SER A 8 10.27 6.08 35.18
CA SER A 8 9.17 6.12 34.24
C SER A 8 9.64 5.41 32.96
N VAL A 9 9.17 4.18 32.75
CA VAL A 9 9.29 3.51 31.47
C VAL A 9 8.48 4.36 30.50
N SER A 10 9.18 5.18 29.71
CA SER A 10 8.59 5.94 28.62
C SER A 10 7.78 4.97 27.76
N ALA A 11 6.46 5.15 27.72
CA ALA A 11 5.61 4.43 26.79
C ALA A 11 6.21 4.58 25.38
N PRO A 12 6.27 3.53 24.56
CA PRO A 12 6.84 3.62 23.22
C PRO A 12 6.14 4.75 22.48
N SER A 13 6.89 5.82 22.21
CA SER A 13 6.37 7.01 21.54
C SER A 13 6.00 6.60 20.13
N ILE A 14 4.70 6.51 19.84
CA ILE A 14 4.23 6.27 18.48
C ILE A 14 4.76 7.43 17.63
N PRO A 15 5.60 7.17 16.61
CA PRO A 15 6.22 8.22 15.83
C PRO A 15 5.13 9.10 15.20
N ALA A 16 5.39 10.41 15.15
CA ALA A 16 4.48 11.33 14.48
C ALA A 16 4.29 10.90 13.01
N PRO A 17 3.10 11.11 12.41
CA PRO A 17 2.89 10.77 11.01
C PRO A 17 3.89 11.56 10.17
N ASP A 18 4.73 10.83 9.45
CA ASP A 18 5.72 11.39 8.53
C ASP A 18 5.06 12.23 7.41
N LEU A 19 5.91 12.98 6.71
CA LEU A 19 5.49 13.86 5.63
C LEU A 19 4.80 13.10 4.50
N GLY A 20 5.32 11.91 4.17
CA GLY A 20 4.83 11.06 3.08
C GLY A 20 3.38 10.60 3.27
N PHE A 21 2.99 10.21 4.49
CA PHE A 21 1.60 9.82 4.74
C PHE A 21 0.65 11.00 4.81
N LYS A 22 1.08 12.14 5.36
CA LYS A 22 0.26 13.35 5.33
C LYS A 22 -0.03 13.77 3.89
N ALA A 23 0.97 13.72 3.01
CA ALA A 23 0.81 13.99 1.59
C ALA A 23 -0.11 12.95 0.91
N GLY A 24 0.15 11.65 1.09
CA GLY A 24 -0.65 10.59 0.48
C GLY A 24 -2.11 10.55 0.95
N PHE A 25 -2.35 10.71 2.26
CA PHE A 25 -3.69 10.78 2.84
C PHE A 25 -4.39 12.10 2.49
N GLY A 26 -3.66 13.22 2.44
CA GLY A 26 -4.17 14.52 2.01
C GLY A 26 -4.61 14.48 0.55
N PHE A 27 -3.81 13.86 -0.32
CA PHE A 27 -4.15 13.62 -1.72
C PHE A 27 -5.40 12.73 -1.86
N TYR A 28 -5.50 11.65 -1.08
CA TYR A 28 -6.69 10.80 -1.04
C TYR A 28 -7.96 11.57 -0.69
N LEU A 29 -7.94 12.33 0.41
CA LEU A 29 -9.08 13.13 0.81
C LEU A 29 -9.39 14.22 -0.22
N GLY A 30 -8.35 14.85 -0.76
CA GLY A 30 -8.46 15.88 -1.80
C GLY A 30 -9.15 15.37 -3.06
N VAL A 31 -8.80 14.16 -3.54
CA VAL A 31 -9.45 13.51 -4.68
C VAL A 31 -10.94 13.27 -4.42
N ILE A 32 -11.30 12.81 -3.22
CA ILE A 32 -12.70 12.56 -2.87
C ILE A 32 -13.50 13.86 -2.84
N VAL A 33 -13.00 14.88 -2.13
CA VAL A 33 -13.71 16.15 -1.99
C VAL A 33 -13.78 16.86 -3.34
N ALA A 34 -12.69 16.87 -4.12
CA ALA A 34 -12.67 17.44 -5.47
C ALA A 34 -13.68 16.75 -6.40
N GLY A 35 -13.72 15.41 -6.39
CA GLY A 35 -14.70 14.62 -7.16
C GLY A 35 -16.14 14.94 -6.77
N LEU A 36 -16.43 15.04 -5.48
CA LEU A 36 -17.75 15.45 -4.98
C LEU A 36 -18.13 16.87 -5.40
N THR A 37 -17.22 17.84 -5.26
CA THR A 37 -17.47 19.22 -5.71
C THR A 37 -17.68 19.32 -7.21
N ALA A 38 -16.93 18.55 -8.00
CA ALA A 38 -17.09 18.53 -9.45
C ALA A 38 -18.45 17.94 -9.84
N ILE A 39 -18.87 16.84 -9.20
CA ILE A 39 -20.17 16.20 -9.46
C ILE A 39 -21.30 17.15 -9.07
N ALA A 40 -21.23 17.76 -7.88
CA ALA A 40 -22.20 18.76 -7.43
C ALA A 40 -22.27 19.95 -8.41
N GLY A 41 -21.12 20.42 -8.89
CA GLY A 41 -21.03 21.47 -9.91
C GLY A 41 -21.78 21.11 -11.20
N VAL A 42 -21.63 19.87 -11.70
CA VAL A 42 -22.36 19.41 -12.89
C VAL A 42 -23.87 19.33 -12.63
N VAL A 43 -24.29 18.92 -11.42
CA VAL A 43 -25.71 18.83 -11.06
C VAL A 43 -26.40 20.19 -11.03
N VAL A 44 -25.69 21.25 -10.64
CA VAL A 44 -26.19 22.64 -10.66
C VAL A 44 -25.89 23.37 -11.97
N ASP A 45 -25.52 22.63 -13.02
CA ASP A 45 -25.20 23.14 -14.36
C ASP A 45 -24.05 24.17 -14.41
N ALA A 46 -23.06 24.01 -13.54
CA ALA A 46 -21.85 24.84 -13.56
C ALA A 46 -21.06 24.63 -14.86
N THR A 47 -20.47 25.73 -15.35
CA THR A 47 -19.66 25.70 -16.59
C THR A 47 -18.46 24.75 -16.46
N THR A 48 -17.98 24.25 -17.60
CA THR A 48 -16.77 23.39 -17.64
C THR A 48 -15.56 24.11 -17.06
N ALA A 49 -15.42 25.41 -17.32
CA ALA A 49 -14.35 26.24 -16.77
C ALA A 49 -14.42 26.31 -15.23
N THR A 50 -15.62 26.50 -14.66
CA THR A 50 -15.80 26.51 -13.21
C THR A 50 -15.41 25.17 -12.58
N VAL A 51 -15.79 24.05 -13.18
CA VAL A 51 -15.42 22.71 -12.66
C VAL A 51 -13.91 22.47 -12.76
N LEU A 52 -13.29 22.85 -13.88
CA LEU A 52 -11.84 22.74 -14.08
C LEU A 52 -11.03 23.63 -13.14
N ALA A 53 -11.56 24.80 -12.75
CA ALA A 53 -10.91 25.68 -11.78
C ALA A 53 -11.09 25.19 -10.34
N THR A 54 -12.28 24.71 -9.99
CA THR A 54 -12.62 24.32 -8.62
C THR A 54 -11.99 23.00 -8.21
N ALA A 55 -11.98 21.97 -9.07
CA ALA A 55 -11.44 20.66 -8.72
C ALA A 55 -9.97 20.67 -8.22
N PRO A 56 -8.98 21.26 -8.95
CA PRO A 56 -7.60 21.33 -8.48
C PRO A 56 -7.42 22.27 -7.28
N SER A 57 -8.21 23.34 -7.20
CA SER A 57 -8.20 24.27 -6.06
C SER A 57 -8.68 23.59 -4.78
N THR A 58 -9.78 22.83 -4.86
CA THR A 58 -10.32 22.04 -3.75
C THR A 58 -9.32 20.98 -3.31
N LEU A 59 -8.70 20.26 -4.25
CA LEU A 59 -7.67 19.27 -3.94
C LEU A 59 -6.50 19.92 -3.19
N THR A 60 -6.01 21.06 -3.67
CA THR A 60 -4.91 21.81 -3.04
C THR A 60 -5.28 22.28 -1.64
N ALA A 61 -6.47 22.85 -1.47
CA ALA A 61 -6.97 23.31 -0.17
C ALA A 61 -7.07 22.17 0.85
N VAL A 62 -7.59 21.01 0.44
CA VAL A 62 -7.69 19.83 1.30
C VAL A 62 -6.31 19.27 1.64
N LEU A 63 -5.38 19.25 0.68
CA LEU A 63 -4.01 18.81 0.92
C LEU A 63 -3.32 19.71 1.95
N LEU A 64 -3.43 21.04 1.81
CA LEU A 64 -2.92 22.00 2.79
C LEU A 64 -3.57 21.83 4.16
N PHE A 65 -4.89 21.61 4.19
CA PHE A 65 -5.61 21.36 5.44
C PHE A 65 -5.09 20.10 6.16
N VAL A 66 -4.91 18.99 5.44
CA VAL A 66 -4.35 17.76 6.01
C VAL A 66 -2.89 17.95 6.40
N PHE A 67 -2.12 18.75 5.68
CA PHE A 67 -0.75 19.06 6.03
C PHE A 67 -0.65 19.78 7.39
N ILE A 68 -1.48 20.81 7.58
CA ILE A 68 -1.53 21.65 8.79
C ILE A 68 -2.12 20.88 9.98
N PHE A 69 -3.26 20.21 9.78
CA PHE A 69 -4.00 19.53 10.85
C PHE A 69 -3.67 18.04 11.00
N GLY A 70 -2.75 17.52 10.18
CA GLY A 70 -2.38 16.10 10.11
C GLY A 70 -1.73 15.55 11.38
N HIS A 71 -1.39 16.39 12.35
CA HIS A 71 -0.97 15.95 13.68
C HIS A 71 -2.05 15.11 14.39
N ARG A 72 -3.34 15.29 14.04
CA ARG A 72 -4.44 14.46 14.54
C ARG A 72 -4.49 13.04 13.95
N LEU A 73 -3.71 12.76 12.90
CA LEU A 73 -3.66 11.46 12.24
C LEU A 73 -2.67 10.47 12.91
N ARG A 74 -2.14 10.81 14.09
CA ARG A 74 -1.26 9.91 14.88
C ARG A 74 -1.95 8.58 15.16
N GLY A 75 -1.27 7.46 14.89
CA GLY A 75 -1.81 6.11 15.13
C GLY A 75 -2.83 5.63 14.09
N LEU A 76 -3.28 6.50 13.17
CA LEU A 76 -4.24 6.17 12.12
C LEU A 76 -3.66 5.21 11.06
N PRO A 77 -2.43 5.39 10.54
CA PRO A 77 -1.87 4.43 9.59
C PRO A 77 -1.76 3.01 10.17
N GLU A 78 -1.31 2.88 11.42
CA GLU A 78 -1.15 1.60 12.09
C GLU A 78 -2.52 0.92 12.30
N ARG A 79 -3.52 1.70 12.73
CA ARG A 79 -4.90 1.24 12.93
C ARG A 79 -5.59 0.82 11.63
N ILE A 80 -5.33 1.50 10.52
CA ILE A 80 -5.85 1.11 9.20
C ILE A 80 -5.13 -0.16 8.74
N GLY A 81 -3.80 -0.21 8.83
CA GLY A 81 -2.98 -1.34 8.42
C GLY A 81 -3.32 -2.65 9.15
N GLN A 82 -3.68 -2.57 10.44
CA GLN A 82 -3.99 -3.73 11.27
C GLN A 82 -5.19 -4.54 10.78
N SER A 83 -6.26 -3.90 10.30
CA SER A 83 -7.52 -4.59 9.96
C SER A 83 -7.78 -4.63 8.46
N ARG A 84 -8.25 -5.78 7.94
CA ARG A 84 -8.70 -5.89 6.54
C ARG A 84 -9.94 -5.03 6.27
N ARG A 85 -10.85 -4.94 7.25
CA ARG A 85 -12.08 -4.13 7.13
C ARG A 85 -11.81 -2.64 6.98
N ARG A 86 -10.89 -2.06 7.77
CA ARG A 86 -10.53 -0.64 7.62
C ARG A 86 -9.81 -0.35 6.31
N ARG A 87 -9.01 -1.30 5.81
CA ARG A 87 -8.43 -1.21 4.46
C ARG A 87 -9.50 -1.25 3.37
N LEU A 88 -10.50 -2.12 3.50
CA LEU A 88 -11.65 -2.16 2.59
C LEU A 88 -12.47 -0.87 2.67
N ALA A 89 -12.58 -0.25 3.85
CA ALA A 89 -13.27 1.02 4.02
C ALA A 89 -12.65 2.16 3.18
N CYS A 90 -11.35 2.12 2.90
CA CYS A 90 -10.71 3.09 2.01
C CYS A 90 -11.23 3.03 0.56
N TYR A 91 -11.88 1.94 0.15
CA TYR A 91 -12.48 1.80 -1.19
C TYR A 91 -13.95 2.25 -1.24
N LEU A 92 -14.56 2.56 -0.09
CA LEU A 92 -15.97 3.02 -0.05
C LEU A 92 -16.21 4.25 -0.93
N PRO A 93 -15.34 5.27 -0.98
CA PRO A 93 -15.56 6.41 -1.87
C PRO A 93 -15.56 6.03 -3.35
N ALA A 94 -14.66 5.13 -3.77
CA ALA A 94 -14.63 4.63 -5.14
C ALA A 94 -15.91 3.87 -5.50
N ALA A 95 -16.36 3.00 -4.59
CA ALA A 95 -17.63 2.29 -4.74
C ALA A 95 -18.83 3.25 -4.77
N ALA A 96 -18.83 4.29 -3.94
CA ALA A 96 -19.87 5.30 -3.91
C ALA A 96 -19.93 6.08 -5.23
N PHE A 97 -18.80 6.50 -5.78
CA PHE A 97 -18.76 7.10 -7.11
C PHE A 97 -19.28 6.12 -8.17
N ALA A 98 -18.79 4.89 -8.20
CA ALA A 98 -19.28 3.88 -9.16
C ALA A 98 -20.80 3.67 -9.09
N ALA A 99 -21.38 3.69 -7.88
CA ALA A 99 -22.82 3.56 -7.68
C ALA A 99 -23.63 4.71 -8.32
N VAL A 100 -23.06 5.92 -8.43
CA VAL A 100 -23.72 7.06 -9.10
C VAL A 100 -23.99 6.79 -10.58
N VAL A 101 -23.24 5.90 -11.23
CA VAL A 101 -23.50 5.48 -12.63
C VAL A 101 -24.80 4.68 -12.75
N VAL A 102 -25.20 3.98 -11.69
CA VAL A 102 -26.39 3.12 -11.67
C VAL A 102 -27.65 3.90 -11.26
N LEU A 103 -27.48 5.05 -10.57
CA LEU A 103 -28.59 5.89 -10.10
C LEU A 103 -29.59 6.30 -11.21
N PRO A 104 -29.18 6.69 -12.43
CA PRO A 104 -30.11 7.04 -13.51
C PRO A 104 -31.03 5.89 -13.93
N ALA A 105 -30.65 4.63 -13.70
CA ALA A 105 -31.50 3.48 -14.00
C ALA A 105 -32.66 3.31 -13.00
N VAL A 106 -32.57 3.97 -11.83
CA VAL A 106 -33.54 3.84 -10.72
C VAL A 106 -34.12 5.19 -10.29
N SER A 107 -33.77 6.29 -10.95
CA SER A 107 -34.20 7.64 -10.62
C SER A 107 -34.51 8.47 -11.87
N THR A 108 -35.17 9.61 -11.69
CA THR A 108 -35.50 10.56 -12.77
C THR A 108 -34.32 11.45 -13.20
N LEU A 109 -33.10 11.16 -12.72
CA LEU A 109 -31.89 11.89 -13.09
C LEU A 109 -31.51 11.63 -14.55
N LYS A 110 -31.51 12.69 -15.37
CA LYS A 110 -31.05 12.63 -16.75
C LYS A 110 -29.53 12.42 -16.77
N SER A 111 -29.09 11.25 -17.23
CA SER A 111 -27.66 10.95 -17.36
C SER A 111 -27.06 11.73 -18.53
N THR A 112 -26.31 12.78 -18.23
CA THR A 112 -25.50 13.50 -19.22
C THR A 112 -24.13 12.83 -19.36
N THR A 113 -23.61 12.72 -20.59
CA THR A 113 -22.27 12.15 -20.88
C THR A 113 -21.18 12.75 -19.99
N ARG A 114 -21.24 14.06 -19.72
CA ARG A 114 -20.34 14.80 -18.83
C ARG A 114 -20.33 14.25 -17.39
N LEU A 115 -21.49 13.90 -16.85
CA LEU A 115 -21.62 13.33 -15.51
C LEU A 115 -21.04 11.91 -15.47
N SER A 116 -21.35 11.08 -16.46
CA SER A 116 -20.84 9.71 -16.54
C SER A 116 -19.31 9.66 -16.59
N VAL A 117 -18.69 10.50 -17.44
CA VAL A 117 -17.23 10.61 -17.52
C VAL A 117 -16.62 11.02 -16.19
N LEU A 118 -17.20 12.03 -15.53
CA LEU A 118 -16.68 12.55 -14.27
C LEU A 118 -16.77 11.52 -13.13
N VAL A 119 -17.88 10.79 -13.06
CA VAL A 119 -18.10 9.76 -12.04
C VAL A 119 -17.14 8.59 -12.23
N ILE A 120 -16.94 8.13 -13.47
CA ILE A 120 -15.98 7.08 -13.80
C ILE A 120 -14.56 7.53 -13.44
N ALA A 121 -14.16 8.73 -13.86
CA ALA A 121 -12.83 9.28 -13.55
C ALA A 121 -12.60 9.40 -12.03
N SER A 122 -13.60 9.89 -11.28
CA SER A 122 -13.52 10.03 -9.82
C SER A 122 -13.44 8.67 -9.12
N SER A 123 -14.18 7.68 -9.61
CA SER A 123 -14.12 6.29 -9.10
C SER A 123 -12.73 5.67 -9.30
N LEU A 124 -12.19 5.76 -10.52
CA LEU A 124 -10.87 5.22 -10.84
C LEU A 124 -9.76 5.91 -10.04
N LEU A 125 -9.79 7.25 -9.98
CA LEU A 125 -8.79 8.03 -9.27
C LEU A 125 -8.83 7.75 -7.76
N SER A 126 -10.01 7.78 -7.15
CA SER A 126 -10.15 7.47 -5.72
C SER A 126 -9.77 6.03 -5.39
N GLY A 127 -10.08 5.07 -6.27
CA GLY A 127 -9.66 3.67 -6.15
C GLY A 127 -8.14 3.50 -6.20
N ALA A 128 -7.48 4.13 -7.17
CA ALA A 128 -6.03 4.09 -7.30
C ALA A 128 -5.33 4.68 -6.05
N VAL A 129 -5.81 5.82 -5.56
CA VAL A 129 -5.23 6.44 -4.36
C VAL A 129 -5.54 5.61 -3.10
N ALA A 130 -6.72 4.99 -2.99
CA ALA A 130 -7.05 4.08 -1.90
C ALA A 130 -6.08 2.89 -1.81
N VAL A 131 -5.65 2.34 -2.95
CA VAL A 131 -4.60 1.29 -3.00
C VAL A 131 -3.31 1.82 -2.39
N GLY A 132 -2.87 3.01 -2.79
CA GLY A 132 -1.65 3.65 -2.27
C GLY A 132 -1.69 3.82 -0.75
N VAL A 133 -2.76 4.44 -0.24
CA VAL A 133 -2.94 4.65 1.22
C VAL A 133 -3.01 3.33 1.97
N SER A 134 -3.71 2.33 1.44
CA SER A 134 -3.81 1.00 2.04
C SER A 134 -2.45 0.29 2.12
N ARG A 135 -1.60 0.43 1.09
CA ARG A 135 -0.23 -0.08 1.08
C ARG A 135 0.66 0.66 2.09
N MET A 136 0.64 1.99 2.10
CA MET A 136 1.40 2.79 3.07
C MET A 136 1.03 2.46 4.52
N ALA A 137 -0.27 2.40 4.81
CA ALA A 137 -0.78 2.04 6.14
C ALA A 137 -0.33 0.63 6.57
N ARG A 138 -0.34 -0.32 5.63
CA ARG A 138 0.14 -1.69 5.88
C ARG A 138 1.64 -1.73 6.14
N ASN A 139 2.45 -1.06 5.33
CA ASN A 139 3.91 -1.07 5.49
C ASN A 139 4.31 -0.51 6.86
N ARG A 140 3.60 0.53 7.34
CA ARG A 140 3.80 1.10 8.67
C ARG A 140 3.37 0.21 9.80
N TYR A 141 2.21 -0.44 9.66
CA TYR A 141 1.78 -1.43 10.63
C TYR A 141 2.85 -2.54 10.78
N VAL A 142 3.43 -3.00 9.67
CA VAL A 142 4.52 -3.97 9.71
C VAL A 142 5.73 -3.39 10.45
N ALA A 143 6.22 -2.22 10.04
CA ALA A 143 7.36 -1.56 10.69
C ALA A 143 7.14 -1.32 12.21
N ALA A 144 5.92 -0.97 12.62
CA ALA A 144 5.59 -0.78 14.02
C ALA A 144 5.55 -2.09 14.84
N VAL A 145 5.26 -3.22 14.20
CA VAL A 145 5.22 -4.55 14.83
C VAL A 145 6.58 -5.24 14.79
N THR A 146 7.45 -4.85 13.87
CA THR A 146 8.84 -5.32 13.73
C THR A 146 9.83 -4.16 13.87
N PRO A 147 9.92 -3.51 15.05
CA PRO A 147 10.91 -2.46 15.29
C PRO A 147 12.32 -3.01 15.53
N ASP A 148 12.45 -4.33 15.70
CA ASP A 148 13.68 -5.06 15.91
C ASP A 148 14.45 -5.27 14.59
N GLU A 149 15.78 -5.26 14.67
CA GLU A 149 16.62 -5.71 13.57
C GLU A 149 16.28 -7.18 13.21
N PRO A 150 16.26 -7.52 11.92
CA PRO A 150 15.95 -8.88 11.50
C PRO A 150 17.01 -9.84 12.04
N VAL A 151 16.56 -10.99 12.54
CA VAL A 151 17.44 -12.06 13.02
C VAL A 151 18.18 -12.71 11.85
N VAL A 152 17.51 -12.78 10.69
CA VAL A 152 18.08 -13.25 9.43
C VAL A 152 17.28 -12.63 8.28
N SER A 153 17.98 -12.29 7.19
CA SER A 153 17.40 -11.80 5.94
C SER A 153 17.99 -12.57 4.77
N TRP A 154 17.15 -12.85 3.76
CA TRP A 154 17.60 -13.52 2.54
C TRP A 154 16.75 -13.12 1.34
N ALA A 155 17.31 -13.27 0.15
CA ALA A 155 16.61 -13.04 -1.10
C ALA A 155 15.48 -14.06 -1.31
N TRP A 156 14.31 -13.57 -1.70
CA TRP A 156 13.11 -14.33 -1.96
C TRP A 156 12.94 -14.53 -3.46
N HIS A 157 13.14 -15.78 -3.91
CA HIS A 157 12.77 -16.22 -5.24
C HIS A 157 11.72 -17.32 -5.15
N ASP A 158 10.50 -17.06 -5.61
CA ASP A 158 9.45 -18.08 -5.60
C ASP A 158 9.59 -18.96 -6.86
N PRO A 159 9.90 -20.26 -6.73
CA PRO A 159 10.14 -21.14 -7.87
C PRO A 159 8.91 -21.30 -8.78
N ARG A 160 7.71 -20.96 -8.30
CA ARG A 160 6.47 -21.01 -9.09
C ARG A 160 6.26 -19.76 -9.94
N TYR A 161 6.80 -18.64 -9.50
CA TYR A 161 6.71 -17.37 -10.19
C TYR A 161 8.06 -17.06 -10.82
N GLY A 162 8.39 -17.79 -11.89
CA GLY A 162 9.42 -17.31 -12.81
C GLY A 162 9.11 -15.84 -13.14
N ALA A 163 10.11 -14.97 -13.03
CA ALA A 163 9.98 -13.54 -13.29
C ALA A 163 9.36 -13.35 -14.67
N ASN A 164 8.04 -13.21 -14.72
CA ASN A 164 7.32 -13.28 -15.98
C ASN A 164 7.36 -11.87 -16.58
N GLU A 165 8.55 -11.47 -17.01
CA GLU A 165 8.84 -10.24 -17.74
C GLU A 165 7.82 -10.03 -18.85
N TRP A 166 7.40 -11.12 -19.49
CA TRP A 166 6.32 -11.18 -20.47
C TRP A 166 4.97 -10.65 -19.97
N VAL A 167 4.59 -10.90 -18.72
CA VAL A 167 3.35 -10.37 -18.13
C VAL A 167 3.49 -8.86 -17.90
N SER A 168 4.63 -8.41 -17.40
CA SER A 168 4.90 -6.98 -17.22
C SER A 168 4.93 -6.23 -18.57
N LEU A 169 5.53 -6.86 -19.58
CA LEU A 169 5.61 -6.37 -20.96
C LEU A 169 4.23 -6.34 -21.60
N ALA A 170 3.46 -7.42 -21.52
CA ALA A 170 2.10 -7.50 -22.06
C ALA A 170 1.19 -6.45 -21.41
N MET A 171 1.33 -6.22 -20.10
CA MET A 171 0.60 -5.17 -19.39
C MET A 171 1.01 -3.77 -19.87
N ALA A 172 2.30 -3.51 -20.03
CA ALA A 172 2.81 -2.23 -20.51
C ALA A 172 2.38 -1.94 -21.96
N VAL A 173 2.49 -2.93 -22.86
CA VAL A 173 1.98 -2.86 -24.24
C VAL A 173 0.47 -2.63 -24.24
N GLY A 174 -0.27 -3.35 -23.39
CA GLY A 174 -1.72 -3.17 -23.24
C GLY A 174 -2.11 -1.74 -22.82
N LEU A 175 -1.37 -1.14 -21.88
CA LEU A 175 -1.57 0.25 -21.44
C LEU A 175 -1.30 1.25 -22.58
N VAL A 176 -0.25 1.03 -23.38
CA VAL A 176 0.02 1.87 -24.55
C VAL A 176 -1.10 1.76 -25.57
N LEU A 177 -1.52 0.54 -25.92
CA LEU A 177 -2.59 0.32 -26.89
C LEU A 177 -3.93 0.88 -26.42
N ALA A 178 -4.25 0.73 -25.13
CA ALA A 178 -5.44 1.32 -24.53
C ALA A 178 -5.38 2.86 -24.55
N GLY A 179 -4.21 3.44 -24.28
CA GLY A 179 -3.97 4.87 -24.37
C GLY A 179 -4.17 5.40 -25.80
N VAL A 180 -3.54 4.75 -26.78
CA VAL A 180 -3.64 5.10 -28.21
C VAL A 180 -5.09 4.96 -28.71
N GLY A 181 -5.79 3.89 -28.34
CA GLY A 181 -7.22 3.73 -28.65
C GLY A 181 -8.09 4.82 -28.05
N SER A 182 -7.76 5.28 -26.84
CA SER A 182 -8.46 6.40 -26.18
C SER A 182 -8.18 7.74 -26.88
N ILE A 183 -6.95 7.97 -27.36
CA ILE A 183 -6.61 9.15 -28.18
C ILE A 183 -7.40 9.14 -29.49
N ALA A 184 -7.49 7.99 -30.17
CA ALA A 184 -8.25 7.84 -31.41
C ALA A 184 -9.76 8.11 -31.21
N ALA A 185 -10.28 7.88 -30.01
CA ALA A 185 -11.63 8.24 -29.60
C ALA A 185 -11.80 9.72 -29.19
N GLY A 186 -10.78 10.56 -29.37
CA GLY A 186 -10.79 11.99 -29.04
C GLY A 186 -10.56 12.30 -27.56
N ASN A 187 -10.11 11.33 -26.76
CA ASN A 187 -9.90 11.51 -25.32
C ASN A 187 -8.43 11.82 -25.02
N TRP A 188 -8.15 13.03 -24.56
CA TRP A 188 -6.81 13.49 -24.20
C TRP A 188 -6.18 12.72 -23.02
N ILE A 189 -6.99 12.10 -22.15
CA ILE A 189 -6.50 11.20 -21.08
C ILE A 189 -5.77 9.98 -21.66
N GLY A 190 -6.04 9.62 -22.92
CA GLY A 190 -5.30 8.60 -23.64
C GLY A 190 -3.81 8.90 -23.77
N LEU A 191 -3.40 10.18 -23.86
CA LEU A 191 -1.98 10.57 -23.86
C LEU A 191 -1.29 10.21 -22.55
N LEU A 192 -2.01 10.30 -21.43
CA LEU A 192 -1.46 10.01 -20.11
C LEU A 192 -1.25 8.50 -19.93
N TRP A 193 -2.20 7.68 -20.38
CA TRP A 193 -2.07 6.21 -20.38
C TRP A 193 -1.02 5.72 -21.37
N ALA A 194 -0.99 6.29 -22.58
CA ALA A 194 0.02 5.99 -23.58
C ALA A 194 1.41 6.38 -23.08
N GLY A 195 1.56 7.59 -22.54
CA GLY A 195 2.81 8.06 -21.94
C GLY A 195 3.27 7.20 -20.77
N TYR A 196 2.37 6.84 -19.86
CA TYR A 196 2.69 5.95 -18.74
C TYR A 196 3.12 4.55 -19.22
N GLY A 197 2.38 3.95 -20.15
CA GLY A 197 2.74 2.67 -20.75
C GLY A 197 4.09 2.74 -21.47
N SER A 198 4.36 3.82 -22.20
CA SER A 198 5.65 4.05 -22.89
C SER A 198 6.81 4.20 -21.91
N VAL A 199 6.64 4.94 -20.80
CA VAL A 199 7.66 5.05 -19.74
C VAL A 199 7.96 3.70 -19.12
N VAL A 200 6.94 2.87 -18.88
CA VAL A 200 7.13 1.49 -18.36
C VAL A 200 7.85 0.61 -19.40
N LEU A 201 7.53 0.72 -20.69
CA LEU A 201 8.23 -0.01 -21.76
C LEU A 201 9.69 0.45 -21.93
N LEU A 202 9.94 1.75 -21.86
CA LEU A 202 11.28 2.34 -21.97
C LEU A 202 12.14 1.95 -20.77
N ALA A 203 11.59 1.98 -19.55
CA ALA A 203 12.28 1.55 -18.33
C ALA A 203 12.58 0.04 -18.31
N ASN A 204 11.78 -0.79 -18.97
CA ASN A 204 12.07 -2.22 -19.12
C ASN A 204 13.13 -2.52 -20.18
N ARG A 205 13.39 -1.60 -21.12
CA ARG A 205 14.26 -1.86 -22.28
C ARG A 205 15.61 -1.15 -22.22
N PHE A 206 15.68 -0.03 -21.52
CA PHE A 206 16.91 0.72 -21.33
C PHE A 206 17.23 0.72 -19.84
N ASP A 207 18.41 0.25 -19.50
CA ASP A 207 18.98 0.39 -18.16
C ASP A 207 19.55 1.82 -18.08
N TRP A 208 18.76 2.77 -17.58
CA TRP A 208 19.15 4.19 -17.52
C TRP A 208 20.08 4.40 -16.32
N GLY A 209 21.37 4.56 -16.61
CA GLY A 209 22.46 4.61 -15.62
C GLY A 209 22.51 5.80 -14.65
N ASP A 210 22.90 5.45 -13.43
CA ASP A 210 23.59 6.11 -12.30
C ASP A 210 23.45 7.59 -11.91
N ASP A 211 23.11 8.59 -12.75
CA ASP A 211 23.54 9.97 -12.37
C ASP A 211 22.51 11.11 -12.43
N TRP A 212 21.26 10.91 -12.87
CA TRP A 212 20.34 12.06 -13.05
C TRP A 212 19.02 12.03 -12.28
N VAL A 213 18.72 10.97 -11.55
CA VAL A 213 17.72 10.98 -10.49
C VAL A 213 18.13 9.92 -9.50
N ASP A 214 18.22 10.25 -8.21
CA ASP A 214 18.20 9.30 -7.08
C ASP A 214 16.81 8.63 -6.96
N PHE A 215 16.23 8.30 -8.11
CA PHE A 215 15.14 7.37 -8.33
C PHE A 215 15.87 6.09 -8.72
N ASP A 216 16.30 5.36 -7.71
CA ASP A 216 17.01 4.12 -7.91
C ASP A 216 16.09 3.11 -8.63
N ALA A 217 16.29 3.01 -9.94
CA ALA A 217 15.60 2.03 -10.79
C ALA A 217 16.11 0.61 -10.49
N SER A 218 17.24 0.46 -9.78
CA SER A 218 17.72 -0.81 -9.24
C SER A 218 16.95 -1.20 -7.96
N GLU A 219 16.51 -0.26 -7.12
CA GLU A 219 15.57 -0.55 -6.02
C GLU A 219 14.17 -0.93 -6.52
N ARG A 220 13.77 -0.45 -7.72
CA ARG A 220 12.50 -0.82 -8.37
C ARG A 220 12.41 -2.31 -8.69
N TRP A 221 13.56 -2.97 -8.82
CA TRP A 221 13.72 -4.41 -8.99
C TRP A 221 14.64 -5.02 -7.92
N SER A 222 14.65 -4.44 -6.71
CA SER A 222 15.25 -5.10 -5.54
C SER A 222 14.71 -6.53 -5.49
N VAL A 223 15.62 -7.51 -5.49
CA VAL A 223 15.26 -8.92 -5.34
C VAL A 223 14.39 -8.95 -4.09
N PRO A 224 13.11 -9.38 -4.18
CA PRO A 224 12.23 -9.37 -3.03
C PRO A 224 12.93 -10.04 -1.86
N GLU A 225 12.88 -9.50 -0.64
CA GLU A 225 13.60 -10.08 0.50
C GLU A 225 12.61 -10.65 1.52
N ILE A 226 13.07 -11.66 2.26
CA ILE A 226 12.38 -12.12 3.46
C ILE A 226 13.23 -11.75 4.68
N HIS A 227 12.59 -11.14 5.67
CA HIS A 227 13.19 -10.80 6.96
C HIS A 227 12.49 -11.56 8.08
N ALA A 228 13.24 -12.32 8.88
CA ALA A 228 12.70 -13.00 10.06
C ALA A 228 12.87 -12.12 11.30
N HIS A 229 11.75 -11.76 11.93
CA HIS A 229 11.69 -10.99 13.18
C HIS A 229 11.10 -11.83 14.32
N ALA A 230 11.20 -11.34 15.56
CA ALA A 230 10.57 -12.00 16.70
C ALA A 230 9.03 -12.11 16.55
N ALA A 231 8.39 -11.12 15.93
CA ALA A 231 6.94 -11.12 15.73
C ALA A 231 6.47 -12.10 14.64
N GLY A 232 7.31 -12.37 13.65
CA GLY A 232 6.98 -13.16 12.47
C GLY A 232 7.96 -12.93 11.33
N VAL A 233 7.60 -13.46 10.16
CA VAL A 233 8.37 -13.31 8.92
C VAL A 233 7.77 -12.17 8.12
N VAL A 234 8.58 -11.19 7.71
CA VAL A 234 8.19 -10.08 6.86
C VAL A 234 8.66 -10.37 5.44
N LEU A 235 7.70 -10.47 4.52
CA LEU A 235 7.99 -10.49 3.09
C LEU A 235 8.04 -9.05 2.59
N GLU A 236 9.23 -8.61 2.20
CA GLU A 236 9.51 -7.34 1.56
C GLU A 236 9.39 -7.51 0.05
N ARG A 237 8.51 -6.72 -0.56
CA ARG A 237 8.46 -6.53 -2.01
C ARG A 237 8.56 -5.03 -2.27
N THR A 238 9.05 -4.62 -3.43
CA THR A 238 9.33 -3.23 -3.86
C THR A 238 8.40 -2.15 -3.30
N CYS A 239 7.09 -2.40 -3.20
CA CYS A 239 6.15 -1.42 -2.63
C CYS A 239 5.23 -1.97 -1.52
N LYS A 240 5.51 -3.16 -0.99
CA LYS A 240 4.59 -3.87 -0.10
C LYS A 240 5.34 -4.77 0.88
N ARG A 241 5.21 -4.46 2.16
CA ARG A 241 5.62 -5.33 3.27
C ARG A 241 4.45 -6.15 3.78
N THR A 242 4.68 -7.44 3.98
CA THR A 242 3.67 -8.37 4.50
C THR A 242 4.22 -9.15 5.67
N LEU A 243 3.73 -8.84 6.87
CA LEU A 243 3.98 -9.67 8.04
C LEU A 243 3.16 -10.96 7.99
N VAL A 244 3.85 -12.08 8.16
CA VAL A 244 3.32 -13.43 8.34
C VAL A 244 3.65 -13.84 9.77
N PRO A 245 2.66 -13.85 10.68
CA PRO A 245 2.90 -14.23 12.08
C PRO A 245 3.36 -15.69 12.17
N TRP A 246 4.30 -15.97 13.09
CA TRP A 246 4.73 -17.35 13.40
C TRP A 246 3.59 -18.31 13.73
N ALA A 247 2.52 -17.82 14.36
CA ALA A 247 1.32 -18.64 14.63
C ALA A 247 0.60 -19.14 13.37
N SER A 248 0.88 -18.56 12.20
CA SER A 248 0.34 -19.02 10.92
C SER A 248 1.26 -19.97 10.17
N ILE A 249 2.50 -20.18 10.65
CA ILE A 249 3.50 -21.07 10.06
C ILE A 249 3.47 -22.39 10.85
N THR A 250 3.05 -23.46 10.19
CA THR A 250 2.90 -24.79 10.79
C THR A 250 4.25 -25.51 10.84
N GLY A 251 4.92 -25.59 9.70
CA GLY A 251 6.22 -26.24 9.50
C GLY A 251 7.23 -25.31 8.84
N ILE A 252 8.51 -25.64 9.03
CA ILE A 252 9.64 -25.09 8.28
C ILE A 252 10.42 -26.30 7.81
N GLU A 253 10.58 -26.45 6.50
CA GLU A 253 11.28 -27.56 5.88
C GLU A 253 12.28 -27.01 4.88
N LEU A 254 13.52 -27.48 4.96
CA LEU A 254 14.56 -27.21 3.97
C LEU A 254 14.79 -28.51 3.19
N THR A 255 14.43 -28.50 1.92
CA THR A 255 14.71 -29.59 1.00
C THR A 255 16.00 -29.33 0.23
N ASP A 256 16.40 -30.27 -0.61
CA ASP A 256 17.59 -30.12 -1.47
C ASP A 256 17.44 -28.95 -2.47
N ASP A 257 16.20 -28.62 -2.86
CA ASP A 257 15.92 -27.61 -3.89
C ASP A 257 15.23 -26.34 -3.35
N GLU A 258 14.48 -26.43 -2.25
CA GLU A 258 13.64 -25.32 -1.76
C GLU A 258 13.58 -25.21 -0.23
N LEU A 259 13.49 -23.98 0.27
CA LEU A 259 13.07 -23.65 1.63
C LEU A 259 11.55 -23.40 1.64
N VAL A 260 10.82 -24.19 2.41
CA VAL A 260 9.35 -24.15 2.50
C VAL A 260 8.92 -23.75 3.91
N LEU A 261 8.16 -22.65 4.01
CA LEU A 261 7.44 -22.27 5.21
C LEU A 261 5.96 -22.61 5.01
N GLU A 262 5.53 -23.71 5.63
CA GLU A 262 4.18 -24.23 5.48
C GLU A 262 3.15 -23.37 6.21
N ARG A 263 2.00 -23.16 5.57
CA ARG A 263 0.89 -22.39 6.14
C ARG A 263 -0.42 -23.04 5.78
N ARG A 264 -1.42 -22.86 6.66
CA ARG A 264 -2.77 -23.40 6.47
C ARG A 264 -3.43 -23.11 5.11
N TRP A 265 -3.08 -22.00 4.45
CA TRP A 265 -3.75 -21.54 3.23
C TRP A 265 -2.81 -21.31 2.04
N LEU A 266 -1.54 -20.98 2.27
CA LEU A 266 -0.61 -20.63 1.21
C LEU A 266 0.83 -20.66 1.74
N ASP A 267 1.55 -21.70 1.35
CA ASP A 267 2.96 -21.90 1.71
C ASP A 267 3.83 -20.81 1.08
N ILE A 268 4.92 -20.47 1.77
CA ILE A 268 5.95 -19.59 1.23
C ILE A 268 7.10 -20.49 0.82
N ARG A 269 7.47 -20.43 -0.46
CA ARG A 269 8.58 -21.20 -1.02
C ARG A 269 9.67 -20.27 -1.48
N CYS A 270 10.91 -20.69 -1.28
CA CYS A 270 12.09 -20.00 -1.73
C CYS A 270 13.01 -21.02 -2.38
N ASP A 271 13.49 -20.73 -3.59
CA ASP A 271 14.53 -21.53 -4.23
C ASP A 271 15.80 -21.49 -3.38
N ARG A 272 16.40 -22.65 -3.12
CA ARG A 272 17.63 -22.78 -2.33
C ARG A 272 18.80 -22.06 -2.99
N SER A 273 18.85 -22.04 -4.32
CA SER A 273 19.92 -21.38 -5.09
C SER A 273 19.91 -19.86 -4.97
N ALA A 274 18.78 -19.27 -4.56
CA ALA A 274 18.65 -17.84 -4.29
C ALA A 274 19.10 -17.45 -2.87
N ILE A 275 19.44 -18.44 -2.03
CA ILE A 275 19.87 -18.22 -0.65
C ILE A 275 21.37 -18.49 -0.55
N ASP A 276 22.14 -17.49 -0.14
CA ASP A 276 23.60 -17.60 -0.03
C ASP A 276 24.03 -18.69 0.97
N ASP A 277 23.35 -18.77 2.12
CA ASP A 277 23.58 -19.77 3.17
C ASP A 277 22.24 -20.34 3.69
N PRO A 278 21.71 -21.41 3.04
CA PRO A 278 20.42 -21.99 3.37
C PRO A 278 20.35 -22.53 4.81
N GLU A 279 21.43 -23.12 5.30
CA GLU A 279 21.55 -23.66 6.65
C GLU A 279 21.51 -22.55 7.71
N ALA A 280 22.27 -21.46 7.51
CA ALA A 280 22.24 -20.32 8.44
C ALA A 280 20.87 -19.63 8.46
N VAL A 281 20.17 -19.58 7.32
CA VAL A 281 18.79 -19.09 7.24
C VAL A 281 17.83 -19.97 8.04
N LEU A 282 17.94 -21.31 7.92
CA LEU A 282 17.13 -22.24 8.68
C LEU A 282 17.38 -22.08 10.20
N GLU A 283 18.63 -22.02 10.63
CA GLU A 283 18.97 -21.83 12.04
C GLU A 283 18.49 -20.46 12.56
N GLY A 284 18.60 -19.42 11.74
CA GLY A 284 18.08 -18.08 12.02
C GLY A 284 16.56 -18.05 12.19
N LEU A 285 15.83 -18.76 11.32
CA LEU A 285 14.39 -18.93 11.37
C LEU A 285 13.95 -19.66 12.65
N GLU A 286 14.63 -20.75 13.01
CA GLU A 286 14.36 -21.50 14.24
C GLU A 286 14.61 -20.66 15.48
N ARG A 287 15.73 -19.91 15.52
CA ARG A 287 16.03 -18.95 16.60
C ARG A 287 14.95 -17.88 16.73
N ALA A 288 14.51 -17.28 15.63
CA ALA A 288 13.46 -16.26 15.63
C ALA A 288 12.11 -16.82 16.13
N ARG A 289 11.75 -18.04 15.72
CA ARG A 289 10.55 -18.75 16.20
C ARG A 289 10.65 -19.10 17.69
N GLY A 290 11.83 -19.51 18.16
CA GLY A 290 12.12 -19.83 19.56
C GLY A 290 11.98 -18.63 20.48
N ARG A 291 12.49 -17.46 20.09
CA ARG A 291 12.37 -16.21 20.87
C ARG A 291 10.92 -15.80 21.13
N ARG A 292 10.00 -16.03 20.18
CA ARG A 292 8.57 -15.78 20.39
C ARG A 292 7.95 -16.68 21.45
N ARG A 293 8.38 -17.94 21.54
CA ARG A 293 7.88 -18.88 22.57
C ARG A 293 8.32 -18.48 23.97
N GLN A 294 9.43 -17.74 24.09
CA GLN A 294 10.02 -17.31 25.36
C GLN A 294 9.63 -15.87 25.76
N GLY A 295 9.15 -15.04 24.83
CA GLY A 295 8.70 -13.67 25.11
C GLY A 295 7.30 -13.61 25.75
N PRO A 296 7.01 -12.58 26.58
CA PRO A 296 5.68 -12.40 27.17
C PRO A 296 4.64 -12.25 26.06
N SER A 297 3.56 -13.03 26.15
CA SER A 297 2.51 -13.06 25.14
C SER A 297 1.96 -11.65 24.85
N VAL A 298 1.82 -11.33 23.56
CA VAL A 298 1.26 -10.04 23.11
C VAL A 298 -0.21 -9.86 23.59
N ASP A 299 -0.88 -10.95 23.97
CA ASP A 299 -2.23 -10.93 24.54
C ASP A 299 -2.29 -10.37 25.97
N ALA A 300 -1.19 -10.31 26.71
CA ALA A 300 -1.19 -9.78 28.09
C ALA A 300 -1.27 -8.24 28.16
N ARG A 301 -1.22 -7.53 27.03
CA ARG A 301 -1.19 -6.05 26.99
C ARG A 301 -2.55 -5.37 26.76
N VAL A 302 -3.63 -6.14 26.68
CA VAL A 302 -5.01 -5.61 26.63
C VAL A 302 -5.79 -6.14 27.84
N ALA A 303 -5.35 -5.77 29.04
CA ALA A 303 -6.24 -5.83 30.20
C ALA A 303 -7.34 -4.77 30.02
N PRO A 304 -8.63 -5.09 30.24
CA PRO A 304 -9.69 -4.11 30.21
C PRO A 304 -9.44 -3.12 31.35
N VAL A 305 -9.41 -1.82 31.02
CA VAL A 305 -9.46 -0.76 32.02
C VAL A 305 -10.79 -0.91 32.74
N ASP A 306 -10.72 -1.42 33.97
CA ASP A 306 -11.81 -1.45 34.93
C ASP A 306 -12.28 0.00 35.15
N LYS A 307 -13.50 0.29 34.69
CA LYS A 307 -14.19 1.55 34.96
C LYS A 307 -15.03 1.36 36.21
N THR A 308 -14.40 1.50 37.36
CA THR A 308 -15.09 1.76 38.62
C THR A 308 -14.36 2.85 39.40
N LYS A 309 -14.77 4.10 39.18
CA LYS A 309 -15.07 5.12 40.20
C LYS A 309 -15.51 6.43 39.54
#